data_AF-A0A7V9U314-F1
#
_entry.id   AF-A0A7V9U314-F1
#
_cell.length_a   1.000
_cell.length_b   1.000
_cell.length_c   1.000
_cell.angle_alpha   90.00
_cell.angle_beta   90.00
_cell.angle_gamma   90.00
#
_symmetry.space_group_name_H-M   'P 1'
#
loop_
_entity.id
_entity.type
_entity.pdbx_description
1 polymer ?
#
loop_
_entity_poly.entity_id
_entity_poly.type
_entity_poly.pdbx_seq_one_letter_code
_entity_poly.pdbx_strand_id
1 'polypeptide(L)'
;MTDKTTSAQKPTLFVDRSGWRKGPWDDELDRYEWKDEATGLDCLIVRDVTLCGYVAVPPGHPMHRQSRDTPDVQVHGGLTYADACQGQVCHTPSPGEPDDVWWFGFDCGHCGDQVPDRNSLDRGTYRNVAYVKAEVARLAAQLKSGKNDNDYDNDD
;
A
#
# COMPACT_ATOMS: atom_id res chain seq x y z
N MET A 1 15.01 -21.45 29.94
CA MET A 1 14.26 -20.20 29.71
C MET A 1 14.47 -19.86 28.24
N THR A 2 13.47 -20.08 27.41
CA THR A 2 13.54 -19.76 25.97
C THR A 2 12.41 -18.77 25.70
N ASP A 3 12.78 -17.49 25.60
CA ASP A 3 11.87 -16.43 25.22
C ASP A 3 11.41 -16.65 23.78
N LYS A 4 10.12 -16.98 23.62
CA LYS A 4 9.44 -16.89 22.34
C LYS A 4 9.09 -15.42 22.12
N THR A 5 9.96 -14.69 21.41
CA THR A 5 9.60 -13.38 20.85
C THR A 5 8.52 -13.62 19.81
N THR A 6 7.26 -13.59 20.26
CA THR A 6 6.10 -13.60 19.37
C THR A 6 5.97 -12.18 18.85
N SER A 7 6.28 -11.96 17.58
CA SER A 7 5.95 -10.70 16.90
C SER A 7 4.45 -10.50 17.01
N ALA A 8 4.03 -9.50 17.79
CA ALA A 8 2.62 -9.19 17.96
C ALA A 8 2.12 -8.60 16.64
N GLN A 9 1.40 -9.38 15.85
CA GLN A 9 0.60 -8.84 14.75
C GLN A 9 -0.25 -7.70 15.29
N LYS A 10 -0.19 -6.52 14.67
CA LYS A 10 -1.13 -5.43 14.97
C LYS A 10 -2.56 -5.98 14.91
N PRO A 11 -3.45 -5.58 15.84
CA PRO A 11 -4.81 -6.09 15.87
C PRO A 11 -5.46 -5.93 14.50
N THR A 12 -6.09 -7.02 14.04
CA THR A 12 -6.85 -7.04 12.80
C THR A 12 -7.86 -5.89 12.84
N LEU A 13 -7.78 -5.03 11.84
CA LEU A 13 -8.65 -3.87 11.72
C LEU A 13 -10.12 -4.35 11.64
N PHE A 14 -11.01 -3.65 12.35
CA PHE A 14 -12.45 -3.85 12.24
C PHE A 14 -13.03 -2.60 11.57
N VAL A 15 -13.23 -2.64 10.26
CA VAL A 15 -14.08 -1.64 9.61
C VAL A 15 -15.52 -1.94 10.02
N ASP A 16 -16.26 -0.96 10.53
CA ASP A 16 -17.70 -1.10 10.70
C ASP A 16 -18.37 -1.08 9.32
N ARG A 17 -18.86 -2.24 8.89
CA ARG A 17 -19.51 -2.45 7.58
C ARG A 17 -21.03 -2.54 7.68
N SER A 18 -21.64 -2.14 8.79
CA SER A 18 -23.09 -2.30 9.05
C SER A 18 -24.00 -1.62 8.02
N GLY A 19 -23.50 -0.63 7.27
CA GLY A 19 -24.22 0.04 6.17
C GLY A 19 -23.89 -0.46 4.75
N TRP A 20 -22.92 -1.37 4.60
CA TRP A 20 -22.43 -1.78 3.28
C TRP A 20 -23.39 -2.76 2.61
N ARG A 21 -23.49 -2.67 1.29
CA ARG A 21 -24.15 -3.72 0.50
C ARG A 21 -23.33 -5.00 0.56
N LYS A 22 -23.98 -6.14 0.29
CA LYS A 22 -23.25 -7.39 0.05
C LYS A 22 -22.46 -7.32 -1.24
N GLY A 23 -21.24 -7.85 -1.23
CA GLY A 23 -20.35 -7.80 -2.40
C GLY A 23 -19.04 -8.55 -2.19
N PRO A 24 -18.14 -8.54 -3.19
CA PRO A 24 -16.87 -9.28 -3.13
C PRO A 24 -15.97 -8.93 -1.95
N TRP A 25 -16.12 -7.73 -1.38
CA TRP A 25 -15.40 -7.28 -0.18
C TRP A 25 -15.75 -8.08 1.09
N ASP A 26 -16.89 -8.77 1.14
CA ASP A 26 -17.31 -9.54 2.32
C ASP A 26 -16.38 -10.73 2.61
N ASP A 27 -15.73 -11.28 1.58
CA ASP A 27 -14.83 -12.45 1.68
C ASP A 27 -13.35 -12.05 1.82
N GLU A 28 -13.07 -10.76 1.98
CA GLU A 28 -11.72 -10.21 2.05
C GLU A 28 -11.42 -9.57 3.40
N LEU A 29 -10.19 -9.74 3.87
CA LEU A 29 -9.70 -9.11 5.09
C LEU A 29 -9.60 -7.58 4.92
N ASP A 30 -9.54 -6.88 6.05
CA ASP A 30 -9.27 -5.45 6.11
C ASP A 30 -7.79 -5.10 6.10
N ARG A 31 -6.92 -6.10 6.28
CA ARG A 31 -5.48 -5.90 6.33
C ARG A 31 -4.74 -7.10 5.78
N TYR A 32 -3.78 -6.84 4.90
CA TYR A 32 -2.76 -7.80 4.47
C TYR A 32 -1.40 -7.15 4.62
N GLU A 33 -0.45 -7.85 5.22
CA GLU A 33 0.92 -7.39 5.41
C GLU A 33 1.87 -8.50 4.96
N TRP A 34 2.84 -8.16 4.13
CA TRP A 34 3.85 -9.10 3.63
C TRP A 34 5.11 -8.36 3.21
N LYS A 35 6.20 -9.09 3.04
CA LYS A 35 7.41 -8.59 2.40
C LYS A 35 7.42 -9.05 0.94
N ASP A 36 7.61 -8.13 0.01
CA ASP A 36 7.73 -8.48 -1.41
C ASP A 36 9.03 -9.25 -1.65
N GLU A 37 8.93 -10.48 -2.14
CA GLU A 37 10.10 -11.38 -2.28
C GLU A 37 11.12 -10.87 -3.30
N ALA A 38 10.69 -10.16 -4.34
CA ALA A 38 11.56 -9.69 -5.41
C ALA A 38 12.39 -8.46 -4.99
N THR A 39 11.80 -7.57 -4.20
CA THR A 39 12.42 -6.28 -3.85
C THR A 39 12.92 -6.21 -2.41
N GLY A 40 12.37 -7.05 -1.53
CA GLY A 40 12.57 -7.04 -0.08
C GLY A 40 11.79 -5.95 0.66
N LEU A 41 10.94 -5.19 -0.04
CA LEU A 41 10.21 -4.06 0.54
C LEU A 41 8.94 -4.51 1.27
N ASP A 42 8.64 -3.85 2.38
CA ASP A 42 7.41 -4.12 3.13
C ASP A 42 6.20 -3.61 2.38
N CYS A 43 5.18 -4.45 2.29
CA CYS A 43 3.98 -4.23 1.51
C CYS A 43 2.74 -4.38 2.39
N LEU A 44 1.75 -3.55 2.10
CA LEU A 44 0.54 -3.48 2.91
C LEU A 44 -0.70 -3.27 2.01
N ILE A 45 -1.79 -3.92 2.41
CA ILE A 45 -3.15 -3.54 2.03
C ILE A 45 -3.89 -3.16 3.29
N VAL A 46 -4.56 -2.02 3.28
CA VAL A 46 -5.48 -1.60 4.35
C VAL A 46 -6.82 -1.25 3.73
N ARG A 47 -7.91 -1.70 4.36
CA ARG A 47 -9.27 -1.29 4.04
C ARG A 47 -9.69 -0.13 4.93
N ASP A 48 -10.20 0.91 4.28
CA ASP A 48 -11.08 1.89 4.92
C ASP A 48 -12.50 1.69 4.35
N VAL A 49 -12.93 2.49 3.39
CA VAL A 49 -14.09 2.15 2.54
C VAL A 49 -13.66 1.25 1.37
N THR A 50 -12.57 1.60 0.70
CA THR A 50 -11.97 0.83 -0.40
C THR A 50 -10.70 0.15 0.09
N LEU A 51 -10.13 -0.71 -0.76
CA LEU A 51 -8.77 -1.20 -0.53
C LEU A 51 -7.75 -0.15 -0.97
N CYS A 52 -6.73 0.05 -0.15
CA CYS A 52 -5.57 0.86 -0.45
C CYS A 52 -4.32 -0.01 -0.41
N GLY A 53 -3.39 0.22 -1.32
CA GLY A 53 -2.12 -0.50 -1.40
C GLY A 53 -0.94 0.40 -1.04
N TYR A 54 0.04 -0.16 -0.32
CA TYR A 54 1.20 0.60 0.16
C TYR A 54 2.50 -0.22 0.05
N VAL A 55 3.61 0.49 -0.16
CA VAL A 55 4.98 -0.04 -0.14
C VAL A 55 5.87 0.88 0.70
N ALA A 56 6.66 0.30 1.60
CA ALA A 56 7.60 1.02 2.44
C ALA A 56 9.00 1.02 1.84
N VAL A 57 9.69 2.16 1.92
CA VAL A 57 11.11 2.25 1.66
C VAL A 57 11.88 2.49 2.97
N PRO A 58 13.02 1.82 3.20
CA PRO A 58 13.78 1.94 4.44
C PRO A 58 14.57 3.26 4.52
N PRO A 59 15.07 3.64 5.72
CA PRO A 59 16.09 4.66 5.85
C PRO A 59 17.27 4.37 4.92
N GLY A 60 17.69 5.37 4.13
CA GLY A 60 18.77 5.25 3.15
C GLY A 60 18.31 4.94 1.72
N HIS A 61 17.03 4.65 1.51
CA HIS A 61 16.46 4.63 0.16
C HIS A 61 16.34 6.08 -0.40
N PRO A 62 16.63 6.35 -1.68
CA PRO A 62 16.56 7.70 -2.25
C PRO A 62 15.19 8.38 -2.11
N MET A 63 14.12 7.58 -2.10
CA MET A 63 12.74 8.04 -1.95
C MET A 63 12.26 8.18 -0.49
N HIS A 64 13.11 7.90 0.50
CA HIS A 64 12.74 8.07 1.90
C HIS A 64 12.43 9.56 2.19
N ARG A 65 11.31 9.83 2.88
CA ARG A 65 10.81 11.19 3.22
C ARG A 65 10.50 12.09 2.02
N GLN A 66 10.35 11.53 0.82
CA GLN A 66 9.93 12.29 -0.36
C GLN A 66 8.41 12.42 -0.43
N SER A 67 7.94 13.48 -1.11
CA SER A 67 6.53 13.64 -1.43
C SER A 67 6.06 12.54 -2.37
N ARG A 68 4.75 12.24 -2.38
CA ARG A 68 4.13 11.32 -3.34
C ARG A 68 4.28 11.75 -4.80
N ASP A 69 4.55 13.03 -5.05
CA ASP A 69 4.71 13.59 -6.39
C ASP A 69 6.16 13.47 -6.91
N THR A 70 7.08 12.99 -6.09
CA THR A 70 8.51 12.88 -6.42
C THR A 70 8.84 11.63 -7.25
N PRO A 71 8.36 10.41 -6.91
CA PRO A 71 8.66 9.23 -7.69
C PRO A 71 7.92 9.27 -9.03
N ASP A 72 8.62 9.04 -10.14
CA ASP A 72 7.97 8.77 -11.43
C ASP A 72 7.53 7.32 -11.48
N VAL A 73 6.39 7.06 -10.85
CA VAL A 73 5.80 5.72 -10.77
C VAL A 73 4.39 5.73 -11.33
N GLN A 74 4.06 4.67 -12.04
CA GLN A 74 2.70 4.40 -12.43
C GLN A 74 2.12 3.40 -11.43
N VAL A 75 0.95 3.70 -10.88
CA VAL A 75 0.09 2.80 -10.07
C VAL A 75 -1.37 3.15 -10.36
N HIS A 76 -2.31 2.35 -9.86
CA HIS A 76 -3.74 2.60 -9.98
C HIS A 76 -4.09 4.02 -9.54
N GLY A 77 -4.43 4.88 -10.50
CA GLY A 77 -4.79 6.28 -10.25
C GLY A 77 -3.65 7.19 -9.77
N GLY A 78 -2.41 6.68 -9.69
CA GLY A 78 -1.26 7.39 -9.14
C GLY A 78 -1.13 7.28 -7.62
N LEU A 79 -0.03 7.82 -7.08
CA LEU A 79 0.17 7.83 -5.63
C LEU A 79 -0.77 8.85 -4.97
N THR A 80 -1.43 8.44 -3.89
CA THR A 80 -2.29 9.29 -3.06
C THR A 80 -1.78 9.42 -1.62
N TYR A 81 -0.73 8.67 -1.27
CA TYR A 81 -0.12 8.66 0.06
C TYR A 81 1.41 8.67 0.00
N ALA A 82 2.04 9.48 0.86
CA ALA A 82 3.47 9.46 1.16
C ALA A 82 3.70 10.00 2.58
N ASP A 83 3.96 9.12 3.54
CA ASP A 83 4.24 9.52 4.92
C ASP A 83 4.99 8.43 5.71
N ALA A 84 5.45 8.78 6.90
CA ALA A 84 5.96 7.83 7.89
C ALA A 84 4.86 6.91 8.40
N CYS A 85 5.24 5.92 9.22
CA CYS A 85 4.29 5.09 9.95
C CYS A 85 3.20 5.92 10.67
N GLN A 86 1.95 5.82 10.23
CA GLN A 86 0.82 6.53 10.83
C GLN A 86 -0.43 5.64 10.91
N GLY A 87 -0.97 5.51 12.13
CA GLY A 87 -2.17 4.72 12.37
C GLY A 87 -2.02 3.29 11.85
N GLN A 88 -2.77 2.98 10.79
CA GLN A 88 -2.83 1.66 10.17
C GLN A 88 -1.81 1.47 9.06
N VAL A 89 -1.28 2.56 8.48
CA VAL A 89 -0.23 2.49 7.47
C VAL A 89 1.11 2.44 8.17
N CYS A 90 1.47 1.23 8.61
CA CYS A 90 2.75 0.94 9.24
C CYS A 90 2.93 -0.59 9.35
N HIS A 91 4.17 -1.05 9.36
CA HIS A 91 4.51 -2.47 9.49
C HIS A 91 4.66 -2.89 10.95
N THR A 92 4.83 -4.20 11.14
CA THR A 92 5.32 -4.83 12.37
C THR A 92 6.78 -5.25 12.12
N PRO A 93 7.79 -4.45 12.56
CA PRO A 93 9.19 -4.71 12.26
C PRO A 93 9.63 -6.07 12.80
N SER A 94 10.33 -6.85 11.97
CA SER A 94 11.05 -8.02 12.47
C SER A 94 12.25 -7.57 13.31
N PRO A 95 12.75 -8.38 14.26
CA PRO A 95 13.94 -8.03 15.02
C PRO A 95 15.12 -7.63 14.12
N GLY A 96 15.60 -6.39 14.27
CA GLY A 96 16.71 -5.85 13.48
C GLY A 96 16.30 -5.07 12.23
N GLU A 97 15.01 -5.00 11.89
CA GLU A 97 14.49 -4.14 10.83
C GLU A 97 14.24 -2.70 11.34
N PRO A 98 14.35 -1.69 10.47
CA PRO A 98 14.16 -0.30 10.89
C PRO A 98 12.69 0.05 11.10
N ASP A 99 12.37 0.71 12.22
CA ASP A 99 11.03 1.24 12.47
C ASP A 99 10.72 2.49 11.61
N ASP A 100 11.74 3.29 11.27
CA ASP A 100 11.61 4.57 10.52
C ASP A 100 11.47 4.36 9.01
N VAL A 101 10.46 3.62 8.56
CA VAL A 101 10.19 3.45 7.12
C VAL A 101 9.27 4.55 6.58
N TRP A 102 9.37 4.82 5.28
CA TRP A 102 8.52 5.77 4.57
C TRP A 102 7.60 5.05 3.59
N TRP A 103 6.30 5.25 3.72
CA TRP A 103 5.28 4.54 2.94
C TRP A 103 4.80 5.38 1.77
N PHE A 104 4.79 4.79 0.58
CA PHE A 104 4.05 5.27 -0.57
C PHE A 104 2.81 4.42 -0.79
N GLY A 105 1.70 5.02 -1.21
CA GLY A 105 0.48 4.25 -1.48
C GLY A 105 -0.53 4.93 -2.39
N PHE A 106 -1.55 4.16 -2.74
CA PHE A 106 -2.67 4.53 -3.61
C PHE A 106 -3.98 3.97 -3.03
N ASP A 107 -5.11 4.57 -3.37
CA ASP A 107 -6.44 4.11 -2.99
C ASP A 107 -7.22 3.57 -4.20
N CYS A 108 -8.22 2.72 -3.96
CA CYS A 108 -9.10 2.21 -5.01
C CYS A 108 -10.48 2.91 -5.02
N GLY A 109 -10.49 4.23 -4.81
CA GLY A 109 -11.67 5.08 -4.80
C GLY A 109 -11.77 6.04 -6.00
N HIS A 110 -11.15 5.71 -7.13
CA HIS A 110 -11.09 6.58 -8.30
C HIS A 110 -12.36 6.50 -9.17
N CYS A 111 -12.46 7.39 -10.16
CA CYS A 111 -13.56 7.36 -11.14
C CYS A 111 -13.57 6.01 -11.87
N GLY A 112 -14.68 5.28 -11.77
CA GLY A 112 -14.83 3.94 -12.35
C GLY A 112 -14.53 2.79 -11.39
N ASP A 113 -14.08 3.05 -10.17
CA ASP A 113 -13.99 2.02 -9.13
C ASP A 113 -15.34 1.79 -8.44
N GLN A 114 -15.63 0.53 -8.16
CA GLN A 114 -16.77 0.17 -7.32
C GLN A 114 -16.37 0.27 -5.85
N VAL A 115 -17.14 1.02 -5.07
CA VAL A 115 -16.87 1.24 -3.64
C VAL A 115 -18.04 0.71 -2.78
N PRO A 116 -17.78 -0.01 -1.66
CA PRO A 116 -18.81 -0.70 -0.89
C PRO A 116 -19.91 0.21 -0.27
N ASP A 117 -19.54 1.41 0.16
CA ASP A 117 -20.38 2.32 0.95
C ASP A 117 -21.14 3.36 0.11
N ARG A 118 -21.07 3.30 -1.23
CA ARG A 118 -21.80 4.26 -2.08
C ARG A 118 -22.88 3.58 -2.91
N ASN A 119 -23.99 4.30 -3.06
CA ASN A 119 -25.04 4.02 -4.05
C ASN A 119 -24.58 4.37 -5.49
N SER A 120 -23.33 4.05 -5.80
CA SER A 120 -22.77 4.11 -7.15
C SER A 120 -23.45 3.02 -7.96
N LEU A 121 -24.34 3.42 -8.87
CA LEU A 121 -25.05 2.55 -9.81
C LEU A 121 -24.07 1.63 -10.57
N ASP A 122 -23.84 0.43 -10.05
CA ASP A 122 -23.60 -0.86 -10.73
C ASP A 122 -22.65 -0.95 -11.96
N ARG A 123 -21.80 0.05 -12.23
CA ARG A 123 -20.94 0.06 -13.44
C ARG A 123 -19.44 0.26 -13.18
N GLY A 124 -19.02 0.39 -11.92
CA GLY A 124 -17.60 0.44 -11.57
C GLY A 124 -16.99 -0.96 -11.48
N THR A 125 -15.65 -1.04 -11.51
CA THR A 125 -14.92 -2.28 -11.25
C THR A 125 -14.46 -2.32 -9.80
N TYR A 126 -14.80 -3.37 -9.08
CA TYR A 126 -14.22 -3.59 -7.76
C TYR A 126 -12.76 -3.99 -7.87
N ARG A 127 -11.87 -3.22 -7.25
CA ARG A 127 -10.44 -3.53 -7.14
C ARG A 127 -10.22 -4.46 -5.96
N ASN A 128 -10.34 -5.76 -6.23
CA ASN A 128 -10.18 -6.82 -5.23
C ASN A 128 -8.72 -6.94 -4.74
N VAL A 129 -8.50 -7.74 -3.69
CA VAL A 129 -7.17 -7.95 -3.09
C VAL A 129 -6.15 -8.43 -4.12
N ALA A 130 -6.54 -9.29 -5.07
CA ALA A 130 -5.63 -9.78 -6.11
C ALA A 130 -5.13 -8.65 -7.02
N TYR A 131 -6.03 -7.75 -7.43
CA TYR A 131 -5.69 -6.55 -8.19
C TYR A 131 -4.75 -5.64 -7.39
N VAL A 132 -5.10 -5.34 -6.14
CA VAL A 132 -4.30 -4.44 -5.29
C VAL A 132 -2.91 -5.03 -5.02
N LYS A 133 -2.80 -6.35 -4.79
CA LYS A 133 -1.49 -7.01 -4.68
C LYS A 133 -0.63 -6.86 -5.93
N ALA A 134 -1.22 -6.96 -7.13
CA ALA A 134 -0.49 -6.78 -8.37
C ALA A 134 0.03 -5.34 -8.53
N GLU A 135 -0.79 -4.34 -8.20
CA GLU A 135 -0.38 -2.93 -8.23
C GLU A 135 0.66 -2.60 -7.15
N VAL A 136 0.56 -3.18 -5.95
CA VAL A 136 1.58 -3.07 -4.90
C VAL A 136 2.91 -3.68 -5.34
N ALA A 137 2.89 -4.87 -5.94
CA ALA A 137 4.11 -5.49 -6.48
C ALA A 137 4.74 -4.63 -7.59
N ARG A 138 3.92 -4.02 -8.45
CA ARG A 138 4.37 -3.10 -9.49
C ARG A 138 4.97 -1.82 -8.91
N LEU A 139 4.37 -1.26 -7.86
CA LEU A 139 4.92 -0.12 -7.12
C LEU A 139 6.27 -0.47 -6.50
N ALA A 140 6.37 -1.61 -5.83
CA ALA A 140 7.60 -2.07 -5.18
C ALA A 140 8.74 -2.21 -6.20
N ALA A 141 8.48 -2.80 -7.36
CA ALA A 141 9.47 -2.95 -8.43
C ALA A 141 10.00 -1.60 -8.94
N GLN A 142 9.11 -0.61 -9.10
CA GLN A 142 9.49 0.74 -9.54
C GLN A 142 10.31 1.47 -8.47
N LEU A 143 9.86 1.45 -7.22
CA LEU A 143 10.60 2.07 -6.10
C LEU A 143 11.99 1.45 -5.94
N LYS A 144 12.10 0.11 -6.05
CA LYS A 144 13.39 -0.60 -5.99
C LYS A 144 14.36 -0.19 -7.10
N SER A 145 13.83 0.12 -8.28
CA SER A 145 14.64 0.49 -9.45
C SER A 145 15.20 1.91 -9.36
N GLY A 146 14.66 2.76 -8.47
CA GLY A 146 15.22 4.08 -8.15
C GLY A 146 15.24 5.08 -9.32
N LYS A 147 14.49 4.82 -10.41
CA LYS A 147 14.45 5.72 -11.56
C LYS A 147 13.67 6.99 -11.21
N ASN A 148 14.40 8.06 -10.97
CA ASN A 148 13.92 9.40 -11.25
C ASN A 148 14.43 9.72 -12.66
N ASP A 149 13.58 9.66 -13.68
CA ASP A 149 13.94 10.03 -15.05
C ASP A 149 14.09 11.58 -15.19
N ASN A 150 14.77 12.22 -14.22
CA ASN A 150 15.16 13.63 -14.24
C ASN A 150 16.60 13.83 -14.76
N ASP A 151 17.24 12.78 -15.31
CA ASP A 151 18.32 12.99 -16.28
C ASP A 151 17.67 13.44 -17.60
N TYR A 152 17.33 14.73 -17.68
CA TYR A 152 17.34 15.40 -18.98
C TYR A 152 18.79 15.35 -19.47
N ASP A 153 19.12 14.31 -20.23
CA ASP A 153 20.27 14.31 -21.12
C ASP A 153 20.15 15.56 -22.00
N ASN A 154 20.94 16.59 -21.68
CA ASN A 154 21.28 17.65 -22.62
C ASN A 154 22.29 17.05 -23.59
N ASP A 155 21.82 16.25 -24.53
CA ASP A 155 22.59 15.92 -25.73
C ASP A 155 22.24 16.94 -26.82
N ASP A 156 23.17 17.90 -26.98
CA ASP A 156 23.46 18.84 -28.09
C ASP A 156 22.33 19.67 -28.75
#